data_AF-C5LMC1-F1
#
_entry.id   AF-C5LMC1-F1
#
_cell.length_a   1.000
_cell.length_b   1.000
_cell.length_c   1.000
_cell.angle_alpha   90.00
_cell.angle_beta   90.00
_cell.angle_gamma   90.00
#
_symmetry.space_group_name_H-M   'P 1'
#
loop_
_entity.id
_entity.type
_entity.pdbx_description
1 polymer ?
#
loop_
_entity_poly.entity_id
_entity_poly.type
_entity_poly.pdbx_seq_one_letter_code
_entity_poly.pdbx_strand_id
1 'polypeptide(L)'
;MTRAARHINLLGSSTCLLAFLDPDTGILNSANVGDSALMAYRPGTSLAYRSEEQTFAFNAPYQLDRNQRISSPLRLAQKTRTRLEEGDMVVLASDGLWDNVFNKDVMRVLEEQQTTFMQPLKS
;
A
#
# COMPACT_ATOMS: atom_id res chain seq x y z
N MET A 1 0.93 -13.68 3.08
CA MET A 1 -0.27 -13.33 3.87
C MET A 1 -0.93 -14.53 4.55
N THR A 2 -1.42 -15.53 3.81
CA THR A 2 -2.24 -16.63 4.36
C THR A 2 -1.56 -17.48 5.45
N ARG A 3 -0.23 -17.68 5.40
CA ARG A 3 0.50 -18.39 6.45
C ARG A 3 0.61 -17.57 7.73
N ALA A 4 0.97 -16.28 7.63
CA ALA A 4 1.14 -15.40 8.78
C ALA A 4 -0.16 -15.28 9.61
N ALA A 5 -1.30 -15.08 8.94
CA ALA A 5 -2.60 -14.95 9.61
C ALA A 5 -3.03 -16.21 10.39
N ARG A 6 -2.58 -17.41 9.98
CA ARG A 6 -2.97 -18.69 10.61
C ARG A 6 -2.22 -19.01 11.91
N HIS A 7 -1.12 -18.30 12.19
CA HIS A 7 -0.29 -18.53 13.39
C HIS A 7 -0.54 -17.51 14.50
N ILE A 8 -1.55 -16.64 14.36
CA ILE A 8 -1.87 -15.62 15.36
C ILE A 8 -2.76 -16.22 16.45
N ASN A 9 -2.26 -16.24 17.69
CA ASN A 9 -2.99 -16.71 18.89
C ASN A 9 -3.72 -15.58 19.64
N LEU A 10 -3.77 -14.36 19.08
CA LEU A 10 -4.43 -13.20 19.65
C LEU A 10 -5.84 -13.02 19.08
N LEU A 11 -6.77 -12.57 19.92
CA LEU A 11 -8.11 -12.16 19.49
C LEU A 11 -8.02 -10.78 18.83
N GLY A 12 -8.50 -10.67 17.59
CA GLY A 12 -8.51 -9.42 16.83
C GLY A 12 -8.62 -9.66 15.34
N SER A 13 -8.74 -8.57 14.59
CA SER A 13 -8.69 -8.53 13.13
C SER A 13 -7.85 -7.33 12.69
N SER A 14 -7.30 -7.37 11.49
CA SER A 14 -6.48 -6.28 10.97
C SER A 14 -6.54 -6.23 9.45
N THR A 15 -6.38 -5.05 8.87
CA THR A 15 -6.11 -4.91 7.44
C THR A 15 -4.66 -5.29 7.16
N CYS A 16 -4.31 -5.56 5.90
CA CYS A 16 -2.96 -5.93 5.55
C CYS A 16 -2.67 -5.61 4.09
N LEU A 17 -1.62 -4.82 3.87
CA LEU A 17 -1.05 -4.54 2.57
C LEU A 17 0.41 -5.02 2.56
N LEU A 18 0.76 -5.79 1.54
CA LEU A 18 2.13 -6.25 1.28
C LEU A 18 2.51 -5.87 -0.14
N ALA A 19 3.72 -5.37 -0.33
CA ALA A 19 4.30 -5.16 -1.65
C ALA A 19 5.68 -5.80 -1.76
N PHE A 20 6.00 -6.29 -2.95
CA PHE A 20 7.27 -6.91 -3.31
C PHE A 20 7.72 -6.37 -4.67
N LEU A 21 8.89 -5.73 -4.71
CA LEU A 21 9.51 -5.25 -5.93
C LEU A 21 10.45 -6.31 -6.49
N ASP A 22 10.24 -6.69 -7.73
CA ASP A 22 11.21 -7.44 -8.52
C ASP A 22 12.21 -6.44 -9.13
N PRO A 23 13.49 -6.42 -8.68
CA PRO A 23 14.47 -5.42 -9.11
C PRO A 23 14.91 -5.62 -10.56
N ASP A 24 14.83 -6.84 -11.10
CA ASP A 24 15.27 -7.14 -12.47
C ASP A 24 14.23 -6.67 -13.49
N THR A 25 12.95 -6.74 -13.13
CA THR A 25 11.85 -6.36 -14.03
C THR A 25 11.24 -5.00 -13.74
N GLY A 26 11.55 -4.40 -12.58
CA GLY A 26 10.95 -3.15 -12.10
C GLY A 26 9.49 -3.30 -11.70
N ILE A 27 9.03 -4.52 -11.42
CA ILE A 27 7.60 -4.80 -11.21
C ILE A 27 7.28 -4.93 -9.73
N LEU A 28 6.41 -4.05 -9.26
CA LEU A 28 5.86 -4.06 -7.91
C LEU A 28 4.60 -4.91 -7.88
N ASN A 29 4.69 -6.06 -7.22
CA ASN A 29 3.56 -6.93 -6.94
C ASN A 29 3.01 -6.56 -5.56
N SER A 30 1.71 -6.35 -5.44
CA SER A 30 1.07 -6.10 -4.16
C SER A 30 -0.08 -7.06 -3.88
N ALA A 31 -0.38 -7.26 -2.60
CA ALA A 31 -1.56 -7.95 -2.13
C ALA A 31 -2.17 -7.12 -0.99
N ASN A 32 -3.46 -6.85 -1.04
CA ASN A 32 -4.18 -6.08 -0.03
C ASN A 32 -5.37 -6.85 0.53
N VAL A 33 -5.67 -6.66 1.81
CA VAL A 33 -6.94 -7.01 2.47
C VAL A 33 -7.33 -5.83 3.36
N GLY A 34 -8.43 -5.16 3.00
CA GLY A 34 -8.93 -3.99 3.71
C GLY A 34 -8.67 -2.67 2.98
N ASP A 35 -8.69 -1.58 3.72
CA ASP A 35 -8.61 -0.20 3.24
C ASP A 35 -7.21 0.44 3.40
N SER A 36 -6.19 -0.36 3.70
CA SER A 36 -4.83 0.07 3.42
C SER A 36 -4.65 0.25 1.91
N ALA A 37 -3.83 1.21 1.49
CA ALA A 37 -3.61 1.50 0.09
C ALA A 37 -2.16 1.83 -0.24
N LEU A 38 -1.81 1.58 -1.51
CA LEU A 38 -0.51 1.83 -2.11
C LEU A 38 -0.65 2.95 -3.13
N MET A 39 0.28 3.91 -3.09
CA MET A 39 0.43 4.97 -4.06
C MET A 39 1.83 4.93 -4.67
N ALA A 40 1.95 4.99 -6.00
CA ALA A 40 3.20 5.25 -6.68
C ALA A 40 3.13 6.65 -7.31
N TYR A 41 4.06 7.51 -6.92
CA TYR A 41 4.22 8.86 -7.45
C TYR A 41 5.49 8.93 -8.29
N ARG A 42 5.37 9.55 -9.47
CA ARG A 42 6.51 9.81 -10.34
C ARG A 42 6.80 11.31 -10.37
N PRO A 43 7.87 11.76 -9.71
CA PRO A 43 8.24 13.17 -9.66
C PRO A 43 8.30 13.82 -11.04
N GLY A 44 7.93 15.10 -11.11
CA GLY A 44 7.85 15.85 -12.38
C GLY A 44 6.72 15.41 -13.34
N THR A 45 5.91 14.42 -12.98
CA THR A 45 4.74 13.99 -13.78
C THR A 45 3.45 14.03 -12.94
N SER A 46 2.81 12.88 -12.72
CA SER A 46 1.53 12.74 -12.03
C SER A 46 1.51 11.44 -11.19
N LEU A 47 0.35 11.14 -10.62
CA LEU A 47 0.10 9.89 -9.91
C LEU A 47 0.24 8.71 -10.88
N ALA A 48 1.33 7.95 -10.76
CA ALA A 48 1.60 6.80 -11.62
C ALA A 48 0.67 5.62 -11.30
N TYR A 49 0.33 5.44 -10.03
CA TYR A 49 -0.59 4.39 -9.60
C TYR A 49 -1.19 4.68 -8.22
N ARG A 50 -2.45 4.26 -8.02
CA ARG A 50 -3.09 4.15 -6.71
C ARG A 50 -3.92 2.87 -6.66
N SER A 51 -3.73 2.06 -5.64
CA SER A 51 -4.55 0.88 -5.42
C SER A 51 -5.94 1.27 -4.93
N GLU A 52 -6.93 0.46 -5.29
CA GLU A 52 -8.27 0.54 -4.71
C GLU A 52 -8.29 -0.06 -3.30
N GLU A 53 -9.12 0.51 -2.44
CA GLU A 53 -9.38 0.05 -1.09
C GLU A 53 -10.44 -1.05 -1.12
N GLN A 54 -10.32 -2.06 -0.24
CA GLN A 54 -11.28 -3.14 -0.14
C GLN A 54 -12.19 -2.95 1.08
N THR A 55 -13.42 -2.52 0.82
CA THR A 55 -14.47 -2.35 1.84
C THR A 55 -15.72 -3.15 1.49
N PHE A 56 -16.44 -3.62 2.51
CA PHE A 56 -17.77 -4.24 2.35
C PHE A 56 -18.88 -3.19 2.42
N ALA A 57 -18.68 -2.15 3.23
CA ALA A 57 -19.53 -0.98 3.36
C ALA A 57 -18.67 0.23 3.78
N PHE A 58 -19.27 1.42 3.85
CA PHE A 58 -18.60 2.62 4.34
C PHE A 58 -18.00 2.36 5.74
N ASN A 59 -16.70 2.62 5.90
CA ASN A 59 -15.92 2.36 7.13
C ASN A 59 -16.02 0.91 7.65
N ALA A 60 -16.21 -0.05 6.76
CA ALA A 60 -16.21 -1.47 7.07
C ALA A 60 -15.25 -2.22 6.15
N PRO A 61 -13.93 -2.13 6.39
CA PRO A 61 -12.93 -2.83 5.59
C PRO A 61 -13.05 -4.35 5.71
N TYR A 62 -12.60 -5.04 4.67
CA TYR A 62 -12.26 -6.46 4.82
C TYR A 62 -11.06 -6.61 5.75
N GLN A 63 -11.05 -7.65 6.57
CA GLN A 63 -9.98 -7.83 7.54
C GLN A 63 -9.44 -9.25 7.49
N LEU A 64 -8.22 -9.41 7.99
CA LEU A 64 -7.66 -10.71 8.33
C LEU A 64 -8.07 -11.03 9.75
N ASP A 65 -8.90 -12.06 9.93
CA ASP A 65 -9.21 -12.60 11.25
C ASP A 65 -8.94 -14.12 11.33
N ARG A 66 -8.77 -14.61 12.56
CA ARG A 66 -8.53 -16.03 12.86
C ARG A 66 -9.69 -16.94 12.42
N ASN A 67 -10.91 -16.48 12.62
CA ASN A 67 -12.13 -17.28 12.50
C ASN A 67 -12.71 -17.28 11.07
N GLN A 68 -12.08 -16.60 10.12
CA GLN A 68 -12.56 -16.41 8.75
C GLN A 68 -14.05 -16.05 8.73
N ARG A 69 -14.45 -15.08 9.55
CA ARG A 69 -15.84 -14.58 9.55
C ARG A 69 -16.17 -13.98 8.18
N ILE A 70 -17.44 -13.68 7.92
CA ILE A 70 -17.95 -13.26 6.60
C ILE A 70 -17.16 -12.08 5.99
N SER A 71 -16.59 -11.20 6.82
CA SER A 71 -15.71 -10.07 6.42
C SER A 71 -14.21 -10.41 6.29
N SER A 72 -13.84 -11.69 6.38
CA SER A 72 -12.47 -12.20 6.31
C SER A 72 -12.20 -13.24 5.21
N PRO A 73 -12.60 -13.04 3.94
CA PRO A 73 -12.17 -13.97 2.91
C PRO A 73 -10.70 -13.71 2.58
N LEU A 74 -9.80 -14.47 3.21
CA LEU A 74 -8.38 -14.55 2.85
C LEU A 74 -8.13 -14.83 1.36
N ARG A 75 -9.15 -15.37 0.66
CA ARG A 75 -9.14 -15.62 -0.80
C ARG A 75 -9.42 -14.37 -1.63
N LEU A 76 -9.95 -13.30 -1.05
CA LEU A 76 -10.29 -12.04 -1.73
C LEU A 76 -9.17 -11.01 -1.71
N ALA A 77 -7.96 -11.37 -1.25
CA ALA A 77 -6.84 -10.45 -1.27
C ALA A 77 -6.66 -9.88 -2.68
N GLN A 78 -6.81 -8.56 -2.82
CA GLN A 78 -6.64 -7.89 -4.11
C GLN A 78 -5.18 -7.89 -4.46
N LYS A 79 -4.85 -8.57 -5.55
CA LYS A 79 -3.49 -8.62 -6.06
C LYS A 79 -3.34 -7.64 -7.20
N THR A 80 -2.30 -6.83 -7.14
CA THR A 80 -2.00 -5.87 -8.20
C THR A 80 -0.56 -5.99 -8.65
N ARG A 81 -0.30 -5.56 -9.88
CA ARG A 81 1.01 -5.60 -10.50
C ARG A 81 1.21 -4.29 -11.25
N THR A 82 2.15 -3.50 -10.78
CA THR A 82 2.43 -2.16 -11.33
C THR A 82 3.90 -2.10 -11.73
N ARG A 83 4.19 -1.61 -12.93
CA ARG A 83 5.58 -1.35 -13.35
C ARG A 83 6.02 -0.01 -12.79
N LEU A 84 7.14 0.00 -12.10
CA LEU A 84 7.80 1.21 -11.63
C LEU A 84 8.90 1.61 -12.61
N GLU A 85 9.24 2.90 -12.57
CA GLU A 85 10.38 3.50 -13.25
C GLU A 85 11.39 4.00 -12.22
N GLU A 86 12.63 4.22 -12.65
CA GLU A 86 13.66 4.79 -11.78
C GLU A 86 13.24 6.18 -11.30
N GLY A 87 13.38 6.43 -10.00
CA GLY A 87 12.92 7.66 -9.36
C GLY A 87 11.47 7.65 -8.87
N ASP A 88 10.68 6.60 -9.18
CA ASP A 88 9.34 6.46 -8.61
C ASP A 88 9.38 6.32 -7.08
N MET A 89 8.48 7.03 -6.41
CA MET A 89 8.29 6.98 -4.97
C MET A 89 7.05 6.17 -4.63
N VAL A 90 7.21 5.15 -3.82
CA VAL A 90 6.12 4.25 -3.42
C VAL A 90 5.76 4.48 -1.96
N VAL A 91 4.50 4.80 -1.71
CA VAL A 91 3.92 5.00 -0.37
C VAL A 91 2.92 3.90 -0.10
N LEU A 92 3.14 3.14 0.98
CA LEU A 92 2.16 2.22 1.56
C LEU A 92 1.69 2.83 2.87
N ALA A 93 0.38 2.97 3.05
CA ALA A 93 -0.18 3.46 4.30
C ALA A 93 -1.54 2.85 4.59
N SER A 94 -1.98 2.97 5.84
CA SER A 94 -3.34 2.65 6.27
C SER A 94 -4.32 3.80 6.00
N ASP A 95 -5.60 3.50 6.18
CA ASP A 95 -6.72 4.45 6.26
C ASP A 95 -6.40 5.73 7.06
N GLY A 96 -5.67 5.62 8.17
CA GLY A 96 -5.26 6.77 8.99
C GLY A 96 -4.52 7.87 8.21
N LEU A 97 -3.78 7.55 7.14
CA LEU A 97 -3.25 8.57 6.23
C LEU A 97 -4.28 8.95 5.17
N TRP A 98 -4.88 7.95 4.52
CA TRP A 98 -5.70 8.14 3.32
C TRP A 98 -7.02 8.87 3.57
N ASP A 99 -7.57 8.77 4.77
CA ASP A 99 -8.78 9.49 5.19
C ASP A 99 -8.50 10.96 5.55
N ASN A 100 -7.26 11.27 5.92
CA ASN A 100 -6.90 12.55 6.53
C ASN A 100 -6.09 13.47 5.60
N VAL A 101 -5.45 12.92 4.57
CA VAL A 101 -4.54 13.67 3.70
C VAL A 101 -4.86 13.41 2.24
N PHE A 102 -5.09 14.47 1.47
CA PHE A 102 -5.30 14.35 0.03
C PHE A 102 -4.02 13.88 -0.67
N ASN A 103 -4.17 13.07 -1.72
CA ASN A 103 -3.04 12.57 -2.51
C ASN A 103 -2.10 13.69 -3.01
N LYS A 104 -2.66 14.86 -3.37
CA LYS A 104 -1.87 16.04 -3.79
C LYS A 104 -0.94 16.56 -2.70
N ASP A 105 -1.35 16.48 -1.43
CA ASP A 105 -0.55 16.94 -0.29
C ASP A 105 0.54 15.91 0.04
N VAL A 106 0.23 14.61 -0.10
CA VAL A 106 1.26 13.56 -0.03
C VAL A 106 2.32 13.76 -1.12
N MET A 107 1.90 13.96 -2.38
CA MET A 107 2.84 14.20 -3.50
C MET A 107 3.70 15.45 -3.27
N ARG A 108 3.14 16.53 -2.74
CA ARG A 108 3.90 17.74 -2.41
C ARG A 108 5.01 17.46 -1.39
N VAL A 109 4.70 16.72 -0.33
CA VAL A 109 5.71 16.33 0.67
C VAL A 109 6.79 15.45 0.05
N LEU A 110 6.41 14.50 -0.81
CA LEU A 110 7.37 13.63 -1.51
C LEU A 110 8.36 14.43 -2.38
N GLU A 111 7.88 15.45 -3.09
CA GLU A 111 8.72 16.33 -3.93
C GLU A 111 9.75 17.12 -3.08
N GLU A 112 9.31 17.65 -1.95
CA GLU A 112 10.19 18.35 -0.98
C GLU A 112 11.28 17.41 -0.45
N GLN A 113 10.94 16.14 -0.18
CA GLN A 113 11.90 15.14 0.29
C GLN A 113 12.87 14.70 -0.81
N GLN A 114 12.44 14.55 -2.08
CA GLN A 114 13.32 14.17 -3.18
C GLN A 114 14.51 15.12 -3.32
N THR A 115 14.22 16.42 -3.22
CA THR A 115 15.23 17.48 -3.29
C THR A 115 16.29 17.35 -2.19
N THR A 116 15.90 16.75 -1.05
CA THR A 116 16.78 16.52 0.10
C THR A 116 17.63 15.26 -0.08
N PHE A 117 17.06 14.15 -0.58
CA PHE A 117 17.76 12.87 -0.74
C PHE A 117 18.65 12.78 -1.98
N MET A 118 18.42 13.60 -3.00
CA MET A 118 19.21 13.64 -4.24
C MET A 118 20.39 14.63 -4.19
N GLN A 119 20.69 15.23 -3.04
CA GLN A 119 21.95 15.97 -2.90
C GLN A 119 23.13 14.99 -2.99
N PRO A 120 24.18 15.30 -3.77
CA PRO A 120 25.36 14.45 -3.82
C PRO A 120 25.90 14.28 -2.40
N LEU A 121 26.24 13.04 -2.01
CA LEU A 121 27.08 12.83 -0.83
C LEU A 121 28.32 13.70 -1.03
N LYS A 122 28.51 14.69 -0.16
CA LYS A 122 29.72 15.51 -0.16
C LYS A 122 30.91 14.56 0.05
N SER A 123 31.75 14.45 -0.98
CA SER A 123 33.05 13.77 -0.94
C SER A 123 33.99 14.44 0.04
#